data_AF-M1AV15-F1
#
_entry.id   AF-M1AV15-F1
#
_cell.length_a   1.000
_cell.length_b   1.000
_cell.length_c   1.000
_cell.angle_alpha   90.00
_cell.angle_beta   90.00
_cell.angle_gamma   90.00
#
_symmetry.space_group_name_H-M   'P 1'
#
loop_
_entity.id
_entity.type
_entity.pdbx_description
1 polymer ?
#
loop_
_entity_poly.entity_id
_entity_poly.type
_entity_poly.pdbx_seq_one_letter_code
_entity_poly.pdbx_strand_id
1 'polypeptide(L)'
;MIGRVDLLLVLLIATTATIGAETTTLKGVNRNAYATMMYMGTPRDYEFYVATRVMLRSLTRLGVEADLVVIASLDVPLRWVQTL
;
A
#
# COMPACT_ATOMS: atom_id res chain seq x y z
N MET A 1 -12.52 16.25 -42.59
CA MET A 1 -12.98 14.85 -42.69
C MET A 1 -12.13 14.03 -41.73
N ILE A 2 -12.65 13.70 -40.54
CA ILE A 2 -11.99 12.75 -39.64
C ILE A 2 -11.89 11.42 -40.41
N GLY A 3 -10.67 10.94 -40.64
CA GLY A 3 -10.42 9.70 -41.38
C GLY A 3 -10.68 8.49 -40.49
N ARG A 4 -10.97 7.33 -41.11
CA ARG A 4 -11.11 6.05 -40.37
C ARG A 4 -9.85 5.71 -39.54
N VAL A 5 -8.70 6.24 -39.95
CA VAL A 5 -7.40 6.09 -39.25
C VAL A 5 -7.34 6.93 -37.98
N ASP A 6 -7.85 8.17 -37.98
CA ASP A 6 -7.96 8.98 -36.77
C ASP A 6 -8.88 8.33 -35.74
N LEU A 7 -9.99 7.73 -36.20
CA LEU A 7 -10.92 7.02 -35.33
C LEU A 7 -10.27 5.81 -34.66
N LEU A 8 -9.45 5.05 -35.40
CA LEU A 8 -8.72 3.90 -34.87
C LEU A 8 -7.60 4.33 -33.92
N LEU A 9 -6.92 5.44 -34.19
CA LEU A 9 -5.87 5.99 -33.33
C LEU A 9 -6.45 6.44 -31.98
N VAL A 10 -7.59 7.13 -31.99
CA VAL A 10 -8.30 7.57 -30.77
C VAL A 10 -8.79 6.37 -29.96
N LEU A 11 -9.30 5.32 -30.62
CA LEU A 11 -9.74 4.10 -29.94
C LEU A 11 -8.58 3.36 -29.27
N LEU A 12 -7.40 3.31 -29.91
CA LEU A 12 -6.20 2.69 -29.35
C LEU A 12 -5.75 3.41 -28.07
N ILE A 13 -5.71 4.75 -28.10
CA ILE A 13 -5.31 5.59 -26.96
C ILE A 13 -6.29 5.45 -25.79
N ALA A 14 -7.59 5.33 -26.07
CA ALA A 14 -8.62 5.17 -25.04
C ALA A 14 -8.50 3.85 -24.26
N THR A 15 -8.03 2.77 -24.90
CA THR A 15 -7.89 1.46 -24.23
C THR A 15 -6.68 1.35 -23.31
N THR A 16 -5.62 2.13 -23.52
CA THR A 16 -4.44 2.11 -22.65
C THR A 16 -4.63 2.92 -21.36
N ALA A 17 -5.66 3.76 -21.26
CA ALA A 17 -5.89 4.63 -20.10
C ALA A 17 -6.61 3.94 -18.92
N THR A 18 -7.00 2.67 -19.04
CA THR A 18 -7.77 1.96 -17.99
C THR A 18 -6.94 1.00 -17.13
N ILE A 19 -5.63 0.89 -17.37
CA ILE A 19 -4.73 0.07 -16.56
C ILE A 19 -4.07 0.97 -15.50
N GLY A 20 -4.64 1.02 -14.30
CA GLY A 20 -3.93 1.58 -13.13
C GLY A 20 -4.71 2.51 -12.21
N ALA A 21 -6.02 2.66 -12.36
CA ALA A 21 -6.83 3.29 -11.32
C ALA A 21 -7.22 2.23 -10.28
N GLU A 22 -6.29 1.89 -9.40
CA GLU A 22 -6.67 1.29 -8.11
C GLU A 22 -7.56 2.31 -7.39
N THR A 23 -8.88 2.10 -7.43
CA THR A 23 -9.82 2.81 -6.57
C THR A 23 -9.53 2.40 -5.14
N THR A 24 -8.52 3.03 -4.53
CA THR A 24 -8.43 3.17 -3.09
C THR A 24 -9.69 3.92 -2.69
N THR A 25 -10.71 3.17 -2.29
CA THR A 25 -11.84 3.69 -1.50
C THR A 25 -11.24 4.65 -0.49
N LEU A 26 -11.47 5.95 -0.66
CA LEU A 26 -11.02 6.99 0.26
C LEU A 26 -11.84 6.80 1.54
N LYS A 27 -11.43 5.80 2.33
CA LYS A 27 -11.75 5.68 3.74
C LYS A 27 -11.49 7.06 4.31
N GLY A 28 -12.48 7.67 4.95
CA GLY A 28 -12.42 9.06 5.38
C GLY A 28 -11.05 9.36 6.00
N VAL A 29 -10.41 10.44 5.55
CA VAL A 29 -9.03 10.77 5.95
C VAL A 29 -8.97 10.78 7.46
N ASN A 30 -8.23 9.83 8.05
CA ASN A 30 -8.06 9.78 9.48
C ASN A 30 -7.21 10.98 9.91
N ARG A 31 -7.57 11.62 11.02
CA ARG A 31 -6.80 12.77 11.54
C ARG A 31 -5.44 12.34 12.10
N ASN A 32 -5.33 11.09 12.56
CA ASN A 32 -4.18 10.55 13.27
C ASN A 32 -3.70 9.24 12.65
N ALA A 33 -2.46 8.87 12.93
CA ALA A 33 -1.87 7.59 12.55
C ALA A 33 -1.09 6.95 13.69
N TYR A 34 -1.14 5.62 13.77
CA TYR A 34 -0.21 4.82 14.56
C TYR A 34 0.92 4.34 13.66
N ALA A 35 2.14 4.77 13.99
CA ALA A 35 3.32 4.42 13.22
C ALA A 35 4.25 3.48 14.02
N THR A 36 4.88 2.54 13.33
CA THR A 36 6.04 1.79 13.84
C THR A 36 7.13 1.68 12.79
N MET A 37 8.37 1.49 13.23
CA MET A 37 9.53 1.35 12.34
C MET A 37 9.91 -0.12 12.20
N MET A 38 10.34 -0.51 11.01
CA MET A 38 10.92 -1.81 10.74
C MET A 38 12.22 -1.64 9.98
N TYR A 39 13.29 -2.22 10.50
CA TYR A 39 14.62 -2.21 9.90
C TYR A 39 15.35 -3.52 10.21
N MET A 40 16.42 -3.78 9.49
CA MET A 40 17.23 -4.99 9.66
C MET A 40 18.58 -4.66 10.30
N GLY A 41 19.29 -5.71 10.71
CA GLY A 41 20.65 -5.60 11.24
C GLY A 41 20.73 -5.90 12.73
N THR A 42 19.67 -6.43 13.34
CA THR A 42 19.70 -6.90 14.73
C THR A 42 19.56 -8.43 14.79
N PRO A 43 20.06 -9.10 15.84
CA PRO A 43 19.83 -10.53 16.03
C PRO A 43 18.35 -10.94 16.19
N ARG A 44 17.43 -9.97 16.33
CA ARG A 44 16.00 -10.20 16.64
C ARG A 44 15.04 -9.65 15.57
N ASP A 45 15.53 -9.45 14.35
CA ASP A 45 14.74 -8.83 13.28
C ASP A 45 13.42 -9.58 13.00
N TYR A 46 13.43 -10.91 13.11
CA TYR A 46 12.23 -11.71 12.91
C TYR A 46 11.20 -11.51 14.03
N GLU A 47 11.64 -11.45 15.27
CA GLU A 47 10.77 -11.20 16.43
C GLU A 47 10.14 -9.81 16.36
N PHE A 48 10.88 -8.80 15.90
CA PHE A 48 10.32 -7.47 15.67
C PHE A 48 9.31 -7.45 14.52
N TYR A 49 9.57 -8.18 13.43
CA TYR A 49 8.58 -8.36 12.36
C TYR A 49 7.29 -9.01 12.88
N VAL A 50 7.40 -10.07 13.69
CA VAL A 50 6.24 -10.72 14.33
C VAL A 50 5.53 -9.75 15.27
N ALA A 51 6.25 -8.97 16.07
CA ALA A 51 5.69 -7.99 16.99
C ALA A 51 4.89 -6.91 16.25
N THR A 52 5.41 -6.40 15.12
CA THR A 52 4.70 -5.45 14.27
C THR A 52 3.37 -6.03 13.78
N ARG A 53 3.34 -7.28 13.30
CA ARG A 53 2.09 -7.93 12.87
C ARG A 53 1.08 -8.07 13.99
N VAL A 54 1.55 -8.43 15.19
CA VAL A 54 0.67 -8.52 16.37
C VAL A 54 0.11 -7.15 16.72
N MET A 55 0.94 -6.10 16.72
CA MET A 55 0.51 -4.72 16.98
C MET A 55 -0.56 -4.26 15.99
N LEU A 56 -0.29 -4.37 14.68
CA LEU A 56 -1.22 -3.97 13.62
C LEU A 56 -2.54 -4.75 13.71
N ARG A 57 -2.47 -6.08 13.88
CA ARG A 57 -3.67 -6.91 14.02
C ARG A 57 -4.50 -6.54 15.25
N SER A 58 -3.85 -6.16 16.34
CA SER A 58 -4.51 -5.79 17.59
C SER A 58 -5.22 -4.44 17.44
N LEU A 59 -4.56 -3.45 16.86
CA LEU A 59 -5.16 -2.14 16.57
C LEU A 59 -6.36 -2.25 15.61
N THR A 60 -6.22 -3.04 14.55
CA THR A 60 -7.33 -3.30 13.62
C THR A 60 -8.52 -3.96 14.31
N ARG A 61 -8.27 -4.92 15.22
CA ARG A 61 -9.34 -5.58 16.00
C ARG A 61 -10.02 -4.67 17.00
N LEU A 62 -9.29 -3.68 17.53
CA LEU A 62 -9.85 -2.65 18.39
C LEU A 62 -10.67 -1.60 17.62
N GLY A 63 -10.64 -1.63 16.28
CA GLY A 63 -11.43 -0.72 15.44
C GLY A 63 -10.93 0.72 15.50
N VAL A 64 -9.63 0.93 15.62
CA VAL A 64 -9.07 2.29 15.74
C VAL A 64 -9.42 3.16 14.52
N GLU A 65 -9.86 4.39 14.78
CA GLU A 65 -10.10 5.44 13.78
C GLU A 65 -8.80 6.21 13.48
N ALA A 66 -7.78 5.47 13.03
CA ALA A 66 -6.47 5.99 12.70
C ALA A 66 -5.85 5.19 11.56
N ASP A 67 -4.98 5.82 10.78
CA ASP A 67 -4.17 5.10 9.81
C ASP A 67 -3.11 4.26 10.52
N LEU A 68 -2.81 3.09 9.96
CA LEU A 68 -1.76 2.21 10.46
C LEU A 68 -0.59 2.25 9.48
N VAL A 69 0.57 2.73 9.95
CA VAL A 69 1.72 3.00 9.10
C VAL A 69 2.93 2.21 9.58
N VAL A 70 3.62 1.55 8.65
CA VAL A 70 4.93 0.96 8.90
C VAL A 70 5.97 1.72 8.09
N ILE A 71 6.93 2.32 8.78
CA ILE A 71 8.09 2.97 8.16
C ILE A 71 9.18 1.91 8.04
N ALA A 72 9.36 1.37 6.84
CA ALA A 72 10.34 0.32 6.57
C ALA A 72 11.61 0.90 5.93
N SER A 73 12.78 0.49 6.40
CA SER A 73 14.05 0.76 5.70
C SER A 73 14.22 -0.15 4.49
N LEU A 74 15.16 0.20 3.60
CA LEU A 74 15.37 -0.45 2.30
C LEU A 74 15.82 -1.92 2.38
N ASP A 75 16.44 -2.29 3.50
CA ASP A 75 16.98 -3.63 3.77
C ASP A 75 15.92 -4.62 4.28
N VAL A 76 14.71 -4.14 4.61
CA VAL A 76 13.60 -5.02 4.99
C VAL A 76 13.26 -5.97 3.83
N PRO A 77 13.18 -7.30 4.07
CA PRO A 77 12.78 -8.25 3.04
C PRO A 77 11.42 -7.90 2.43
N LEU A 78 11.34 -7.79 1.10
CA LEU A 78 10.11 -7.48 0.38
C LEU A 78 8.94 -8.38 0.77
N ARG A 79 9.23 -9.68 0.98
CA ARG A 79 8.23 -10.67 1.41
C ARG A 79 7.56 -10.32 2.74
N TRP A 80 8.27 -9.65 3.66
CA TRP A 80 7.73 -9.21 4.94
C TRP A 80 6.82 -8.01 4.76
N VAL A 81 7.24 -7.03 3.96
CA VAL A 81 6.42 -5.86 3.60
C VAL A 81 5.08 -6.26 3.00
N GLN A 82 5.08 -7.26 2.10
CA GLN A 82 3.87 -7.76 1.44
C GLN A 82 2.90 -8.52 2.36
N THR A 83 3.32 -8.89 3.56
CA THR A 83 2.56 -9.75 4.49
C THR A 83 2.15 -9.04 5.79
N LEU A 84 2.49 -7.76 5.91
CA LEU A 84 2.01 -6.83 6.92
C LEU A 84 0.60 -6.34 6.58
#